data_AF-A0A8S9SIA4-F1
#
_entry.id   AF-A0A8S9SIA4-F1
#
_cell.length_a   1.000
_cell.length_b   1.000
_cell.length_c   1.000
_cell.angle_alpha   90.00
_cell.angle_beta   90.00
_cell.angle_gamma   90.00
#
_symmetry.space_group_name_H-M   'P 1'
#
loop_
_entity.id
_entity.type
_entity.pdbx_description
1 polymer ?
#
loop_
_entity_poly.entity_id
_entity_poly.type
_entity_poly.pdbx_seq_one_letter_code
_entity_poly.pdbx_strand_id
1 'polypeptide(L)'
;MTVDEHNEPSDVAQRVAEIQKKVDVMQSQITEMNRTREATGENLNLSSEVQSLKEKLDEHSKQLEQSAEKISQLQSENTVLQDQNQARNTAVNKKRRFNTQVRPMGNLNTPNSGEGATDPPPASGVAGATREWAENPLVHNLEESDSEPKYDKETPEKISATESSMTAYLEPMFSKRFDAMQSIVERLPGVAPPIRRSNPDSYADTPFVEGIASVEMPR
;
A
#
# COMPACT_ATOMS: atom_id res chain seq x y z
N MET A 1 -8.54 102.63 20.94
CA MET A 1 -8.44 101.18 21.22
C MET A 1 -8.07 100.51 19.92
N THR A 2 -6.82 100.13 19.76
CA THR A 2 -6.30 99.41 18.60
C THR A 2 -5.83 98.05 19.12
N VAL A 3 -6.58 97.00 18.78
CA VAL A 3 -6.22 95.63 19.10
C VAL A 3 -5.26 95.18 18.02
N ASP A 4 -4.03 94.90 18.44
CA ASP A 4 -2.92 94.44 17.60
C ASP A 4 -3.10 92.93 17.37
N GLU A 5 -3.28 92.55 16.11
CA GLU A 5 -3.77 91.22 15.70
C GLU A 5 -2.79 90.54 14.74
N HIS A 6 -1.48 90.55 15.02
CA HIS A 6 -0.49 89.93 14.11
C HIS A 6 0.60 89.15 14.84
N ASN A 7 0.35 87.87 15.18
CA ASN A 7 1.45 86.95 15.50
C ASN A 7 1.25 85.47 15.11
N GLU A 8 0.29 85.12 14.25
CA GLU A 8 0.00 83.70 13.95
C GLU A 8 0.76 83.02 12.78
N PRO A 9 1.32 83.69 11.75
CA PRO A 9 1.84 82.96 10.58
C PRO A 9 3.20 82.27 10.79
N SER A 10 4.02 82.74 11.73
CA SER A 10 5.38 82.20 11.95
C SER A 10 5.40 80.88 12.73
N ASP A 11 4.52 80.70 13.72
CA ASP A 11 4.43 79.44 14.49
C ASP A 11 3.89 78.29 13.64
N VAL A 12 2.90 78.59 12.78
CA VAL A 12 2.35 77.61 11.83
C VAL A 12 3.41 77.15 10.83
N ALA A 13 4.19 78.08 10.26
CA ALA A 13 5.27 77.73 9.32
C ALA A 13 6.36 76.85 9.98
N GLN A 14 6.71 77.13 11.22
CA GLN A 14 7.68 76.34 11.98
C GLN A 14 7.17 74.92 12.26
N ARG A 15 5.90 74.78 12.67
CA ARG A 15 5.25 73.47 12.87
C ARG A 15 5.18 72.66 11.58
N VAL A 16 4.89 73.29 10.44
CA VAL A 16 4.88 72.62 9.12
C VAL A 16 6.27 72.11 8.76
N ALA A 17 7.32 72.90 8.99
CA ALA A 17 8.69 72.49 8.71
C ALA A 17 9.15 71.30 9.58
N GLU A 18 8.75 71.28 10.86
CA GLU A 18 9.03 70.14 11.76
C GLU A 18 8.26 68.88 11.34
N ILE A 19 6.99 69.01 10.95
CA ILE A 19 6.18 67.90 10.43
C ILE A 19 6.81 67.35 9.15
N GLN A 20 7.24 68.23 8.23
CA GLN A 20 7.85 67.82 6.98
C GLN A 20 9.16 67.04 7.24
N LYS A 21 10.03 67.53 8.12
CA LYS A 21 11.23 66.78 8.53
C LYS A 21 10.90 65.40 9.08
N LYS A 22 9.84 65.27 9.90
CA LYS A 22 9.40 63.96 10.41
C LYS A 22 8.90 63.05 9.29
N VAL A 23 8.16 63.59 8.32
CA VAL A 23 7.72 62.84 7.14
C VAL A 23 8.92 62.32 6.34
N ASP A 24 9.93 63.17 6.10
CA ASP A 24 11.13 62.79 5.34
C ASP A 24 11.93 61.68 6.05
N VAL A 25 12.05 61.77 7.39
CA VAL A 25 12.70 60.74 8.21
C VAL A 25 11.91 59.42 8.15
N MET A 26 10.58 59.46 8.30
CA MET A 26 9.74 58.26 8.19
C MET A 26 9.81 57.63 6.80
N GLN A 27 9.80 58.42 5.73
CA GLN A 27 9.91 57.93 4.35
C GLN A 27 11.27 57.28 4.09
N SER A 28 12.34 57.86 4.61
CA SER A 28 13.69 57.28 4.53
C SER A 28 13.73 55.92 5.24
N GLN A 29 13.15 55.83 6.44
CA GLN A 29 13.08 54.58 7.21
C GLN A 29 12.24 53.51 6.50
N ILE A 30 11.10 53.86 5.91
CA ILE A 30 10.26 52.93 5.13
C ILE A 30 11.02 52.40 3.92
N THR A 31 11.78 53.25 3.24
CA THR A 31 12.57 52.88 2.06
C THR A 31 13.70 51.92 2.45
N GLU A 32 14.36 52.16 3.58
CA GLU A 32 15.40 51.27 4.11
C GLU A 32 14.83 49.92 4.56
N MET A 33 13.68 49.89 5.24
CA MET A 33 12.98 48.63 5.59
C MET A 33 12.61 47.82 4.34
N ASN A 34 12.14 48.48 3.28
CA ASN A 34 11.80 47.78 2.04
C ASN A 34 13.04 47.24 1.33
N ARG A 35 14.12 48.04 1.25
CA ARG A 35 15.39 47.60 0.69
C ARG A 35 15.99 46.41 1.44
N THR A 36 15.92 46.43 2.77
CA THR A 36 16.38 45.29 3.59
C THR A 36 15.50 44.08 3.36
N ARG A 37 14.17 44.19 3.34
CA ARG A 37 13.26 43.08 3.02
C ARG A 37 13.49 42.47 1.63
N GLU A 38 13.80 43.28 0.63
CA GLU A 38 14.11 42.80 -0.73
C GLU A 38 15.50 42.16 -0.81
N ALA A 39 16.46 42.65 -0.01
CA ALA A 39 17.81 42.10 0.08
C ALA A 39 17.93 40.87 1.01
N THR A 40 17.00 40.72 1.97
CA THR A 40 16.85 39.53 2.79
C THR A 40 16.43 38.39 1.86
N GLY A 41 17.42 37.63 1.39
CA GLY A 41 17.30 36.57 0.39
C GLY A 41 16.29 35.47 0.72
N GLU A 42 15.66 35.51 1.89
CA GLU A 42 14.50 34.70 2.26
C GLU A 42 13.39 34.74 1.21
N ASN A 43 13.09 35.91 0.63
CA ASN A 43 12.03 36.01 -0.39
C ASN A 43 12.41 35.32 -1.71
N LEU A 44 13.71 35.31 -2.05
CA LEU A 44 14.25 34.57 -3.20
C LEU A 44 14.32 33.07 -2.91
N ASN A 45 14.68 32.69 -1.68
CA ASN A 45 14.74 31.29 -1.25
C ASN A 45 13.36 30.63 -1.26
N LEU A 46 12.36 31.32 -0.71
CA LEU A 46 10.95 30.89 -0.73
C LEU A 46 10.44 30.73 -2.15
N SER A 47 10.80 31.65 -3.07
CA SER A 47 10.45 31.53 -4.48
C SER A 47 11.03 30.26 -5.11
N SER A 48 12.32 29.96 -4.84
CA SER A 48 12.96 28.74 -5.36
C SER A 48 12.35 27.47 -4.76
N GLU A 49 11.98 27.50 -3.47
CA GLU A 49 11.37 26.38 -2.77
C GLU A 49 9.96 26.10 -3.31
N VAL A 50 9.15 27.14 -3.52
CA VAL A 50 7.83 27.03 -4.16
C VAL A 50 7.96 26.46 -5.56
N GLN A 51 8.97 26.88 -6.33
CA GLN A 51 9.22 26.34 -7.66
C GLN A 51 9.62 24.86 -7.61
N SER A 52 10.50 24.45 -6.69
CA SER A 52 10.88 23.05 -6.49
C SER A 52 9.70 22.18 -6.06
N LEU A 53 8.86 22.69 -5.15
CA LEU A 53 7.65 21.98 -4.71
C LEU A 53 6.66 21.79 -5.85
N LYS A 54 6.50 22.79 -6.72
CA LYS A 54 5.68 22.68 -7.92
C LYS A 54 6.20 21.59 -8.86
N GLU A 55 7.49 21.55 -9.13
CA GLU A 55 8.09 20.53 -9.99
C GLU A 55 7.92 19.11 -9.40
N LYS A 56 8.11 18.95 -8.08
CA LYS A 56 7.84 17.68 -7.39
C LYS A 56 6.37 17.27 -7.49
N LEU A 57 5.44 18.22 -7.40
CA LEU A 57 4.01 17.95 -7.54
C LEU A 57 3.67 17.45 -8.94
N ASP A 58 4.23 18.09 -9.97
CA ASP A 58 4.04 17.69 -11.37
C ASP A 58 4.59 16.27 -11.63
N GLU A 59 5.76 15.94 -11.05
CA GLU A 59 6.35 14.61 -11.16
C GLU A 59 5.49 13.54 -10.47
N HIS A 60 5.03 13.79 -9.24
CA HIS A 60 4.12 12.88 -8.54
C HIS A 60 2.79 12.71 -9.28
N SER A 61 2.28 13.76 -9.92
CA SER A 61 1.07 13.69 -10.74
C SER A 61 1.24 12.70 -11.90
N LYS A 62 2.38 12.76 -12.62
CA LYS A 62 2.70 11.81 -13.69
C LYS A 62 2.82 10.38 -13.19
N GLN A 63 3.47 10.17 -12.03
CA GLN A 63 3.59 8.84 -11.42
C GLN A 63 2.21 8.27 -11.05
N LEU A 64 1.33 9.10 -10.51
CA LEU A 64 -0.04 8.71 -10.19
C LEU A 64 -0.80 8.28 -11.44
N GLU A 65 -0.71 9.05 -12.53
CA GLU A 65 -1.35 8.72 -13.80
C GLU A 65 -0.84 7.41 -14.41
N GLN A 66 0.48 7.21 -14.45
CA GLN A 66 1.09 5.94 -14.89
C GLN A 66 0.65 4.75 -14.03
N SER A 67 0.52 4.94 -12.71
CA SER A 67 0.07 3.88 -11.81
C SER A 67 -1.39 3.51 -12.07
N ALA A 68 -2.25 4.49 -12.37
CA ALA A 68 -3.65 4.27 -12.71
C ALA A 68 -3.80 3.48 -14.02
N GLU A 69 -3.00 3.80 -15.04
CA GLU A 69 -2.94 3.03 -16.30
C GLU A 69 -2.52 1.58 -16.06
N LYS A 70 -1.47 1.36 -15.26
CA LYS A 70 -0.99 0.01 -14.93
C LYS A 70 -2.02 -0.80 -14.16
N ILE A 71 -2.74 -0.17 -13.21
CA ILE A 71 -3.84 -0.82 -12.48
C ILE A 71 -4.96 -1.22 -13.45
N SER A 72 -5.37 -0.33 -14.35
CA SER A 72 -6.37 -0.61 -15.37
C SER A 72 -5.96 -1.78 -16.27
N GLN A 73 -4.69 -1.80 -16.71
CA GLN A 73 -4.14 -2.90 -17.50
C GLN A 73 -4.20 -4.24 -16.73
N LEU A 74 -3.70 -4.27 -15.50
CA LEU A 74 -3.71 -5.49 -14.67
C LEU A 74 -5.14 -5.98 -14.39
N GLN A 75 -6.09 -5.07 -14.16
CA GLN A 75 -7.49 -5.43 -13.98
C GLN A 75 -8.06 -6.09 -15.24
N SER A 76 -7.77 -5.55 -16.42
CA SER A 76 -8.20 -6.13 -17.70
C SER A 76 -7.57 -7.50 -17.98
N GLU A 77 -6.31 -7.71 -17.61
CA GLU A 77 -5.67 -9.02 -17.75
C GLU A 77 -6.25 -10.04 -16.76
N ASN A 78 -6.51 -9.59 -15.52
CA ASN A 78 -7.09 -10.45 -14.49
C ASN A 78 -8.51 -10.93 -14.87
N THR A 79 -9.36 -10.06 -15.44
CA THR A 79 -10.69 -10.47 -15.93
C THR A 79 -10.58 -11.50 -17.04
N VAL A 80 -9.68 -11.32 -18.01
CA VAL A 80 -9.44 -12.30 -19.08
C VAL A 80 -8.97 -13.65 -18.51
N LEU A 81 -8.07 -13.64 -17.53
CA LEU A 81 -7.59 -14.86 -16.89
C LEU A 81 -8.69 -15.58 -16.08
N GLN A 82 -9.56 -14.83 -15.40
CA GLN A 82 -10.72 -15.39 -14.71
C GLN A 82 -11.65 -16.11 -15.69
N ASP A 83 -11.99 -15.47 -16.82
CA ASP A 83 -12.82 -16.06 -17.87
C ASP A 83 -12.21 -17.35 -18.43
N GLN A 84 -10.91 -17.34 -18.71
CA GLN A 84 -10.19 -18.53 -19.18
C GLN A 84 -10.20 -19.67 -18.15
N ASN A 85 -10.02 -19.35 -16.87
CA ASN A 85 -10.04 -20.34 -15.80
C ASN A 85 -11.45 -20.93 -15.61
N GLN A 86 -12.50 -20.10 -15.70
CA GLN A 86 -13.88 -20.56 -15.67
C GLN A 86 -14.20 -21.49 -16.87
N ALA A 87 -13.75 -21.12 -18.07
CA ALA A 87 -13.88 -21.95 -19.27
C ALA A 87 -13.15 -23.28 -19.15
N ARG A 88 -11.93 -23.30 -18.56
CA ARG A 88 -11.20 -24.55 -18.31
C ARG A 88 -11.92 -25.45 -17.31
N ASN A 89 -12.41 -24.90 -16.20
CA ASN A 89 -13.15 -25.66 -15.19
C ASN A 89 -14.41 -26.32 -15.78
N THR A 90 -15.12 -25.61 -16.66
CA THR A 90 -16.29 -26.15 -17.38
C THR A 90 -15.94 -27.09 -18.54
N ALA A 91 -14.73 -27.04 -19.09
CA ALA A 91 -14.27 -28.01 -20.10
C ALA A 91 -13.76 -29.32 -19.47
N VAL A 92 -13.06 -29.23 -18.34
CA VAL A 92 -12.53 -30.39 -17.61
C VAL A 92 -13.66 -31.25 -17.04
N ASN A 93 -14.75 -30.64 -16.58
CA ASN A 93 -15.89 -31.40 -16.03
C ASN A 93 -16.62 -32.25 -17.10
N LYS A 94 -16.61 -31.87 -18.38
CA LYS A 94 -17.12 -32.69 -19.50
C LYS A 94 -16.18 -33.85 -19.86
N LYS A 95 -14.89 -33.74 -19.55
CA LYS A 95 -13.87 -34.79 -19.78
C LYS A 95 -13.77 -35.81 -18.66
N ARG A 96 -14.53 -35.68 -17.55
CA ARG A 96 -14.70 -36.74 -16.55
C ARG A 96 -15.49 -37.91 -17.14
N ARG A 97 -14.80 -38.73 -17.96
CA ARG A 97 -15.26 -40.05 -18.41
C ARG A 97 -15.40 -41.06 -17.27
N PHE A 98 -15.09 -40.66 -16.03
CA PHE A 98 -15.12 -41.50 -14.83
C PHE A 98 -16.44 -41.41 -14.05
N ASN A 99 -17.37 -40.55 -14.45
CA ASN A 99 -18.70 -40.45 -13.82
C ASN A 99 -19.77 -41.30 -14.54
N THR A 100 -19.39 -42.24 -15.41
CA THR A 100 -20.33 -43.25 -15.90
C THR A 100 -20.66 -44.16 -14.72
N GLN A 101 -21.92 -44.14 -14.27
CA GLN A 101 -22.42 -45.07 -13.27
C GLN A 101 -22.15 -46.49 -13.78
N VAL A 102 -21.15 -47.16 -13.22
CA VAL A 102 -20.86 -48.55 -13.55
C VAL A 102 -22.06 -49.34 -13.07
N ARG A 103 -22.78 -49.97 -14.02
CA ARG A 103 -23.90 -50.85 -13.70
C ARG A 103 -23.36 -51.89 -12.72
N PRO A 104 -23.98 -52.06 -11.54
CA PRO A 104 -23.56 -53.10 -10.59
C PRO A 104 -23.52 -54.42 -11.35
N MET A 105 -22.42 -55.18 -11.23
CA MET A 105 -22.40 -56.51 -11.81
C MET A 105 -23.58 -57.30 -11.24
N GLY A 106 -24.40 -57.88 -12.12
CA GLY A 106 -25.46 -58.78 -11.70
C GLY A 106 -24.88 -59.89 -10.83
N ASN A 107 -25.65 -60.35 -9.83
CA ASN A 107 -25.14 -61.33 -8.90
C ASN A 107 -24.65 -62.59 -9.65
N LEU A 108 -23.47 -63.07 -9.26
CA LEU A 108 -22.96 -64.34 -9.76
C LEU A 108 -23.68 -65.44 -8.99
N ASN A 109 -24.92 -65.75 -9.37
CA ASN A 109 -25.59 -66.93 -8.83
C ASN A 109 -24.81 -68.16 -9.29
N THR A 110 -24.25 -68.89 -8.34
CA THR A 110 -24.06 -70.34 -8.51
C THR A 110 -25.43 -70.93 -8.80
N PRO A 111 -25.61 -71.74 -9.86
CA PRO A 111 -26.92 -72.30 -10.18
C PRO A 111 -27.31 -73.29 -9.07
N ASN A 112 -28.06 -72.82 -8.08
CA ASN A 112 -28.80 -73.68 -7.19
C ASN A 112 -30.16 -73.93 -7.82
N SER A 113 -30.36 -75.19 -8.18
CA SER A 113 -31.64 -75.76 -8.57
C SER A 113 -32.71 -75.45 -7.51
N GLY A 114 -33.85 -74.89 -7.92
CA GLY A 114 -35.10 -74.98 -7.18
C GLY A 114 -35.80 -73.65 -6.88
N GLU A 115 -36.73 -73.30 -7.78
CA GLU A 115 -38.15 -73.07 -7.46
C GLU A 115 -38.56 -71.98 -6.45
N GLY A 116 -39.44 -71.05 -6.88
CA GLY A 116 -40.40 -70.38 -6.00
C GLY A 116 -40.48 -68.86 -6.13
N ALA A 117 -41.59 -68.38 -6.68
CA ALA A 117 -41.95 -66.98 -6.90
C ALA A 117 -42.15 -66.17 -5.60
N THR A 118 -41.90 -64.85 -5.66
CA THR A 118 -42.85 -63.76 -5.28
C THR A 118 -42.16 -62.39 -5.33
N ASP A 119 -42.69 -61.48 -6.16
CA ASP A 119 -42.54 -60.02 -5.97
C ASP A 119 -43.56 -59.52 -4.94
N PRO A 120 -43.22 -58.48 -4.16
CA PRO A 120 -44.09 -57.30 -4.12
C PRO A 120 -43.36 -55.92 -4.17
N PRO A 121 -44.11 -54.81 -4.38
CA PRO A 121 -43.64 -53.53 -4.96
C PRO A 121 -43.38 -52.40 -3.89
N PRO A 122 -43.10 -51.12 -4.25
CA PRO A 122 -42.28 -50.19 -3.46
C PRO A 122 -43.06 -49.44 -2.37
N ALA A 123 -42.42 -49.18 -1.23
CA ALA A 123 -42.98 -48.38 -0.13
C ALA A 123 -42.22 -47.04 0.05
N SER A 124 -42.99 -45.97 -0.13
CA SER A 124 -42.71 -44.58 0.24
C SER A 124 -42.44 -44.45 1.75
N GLY A 125 -41.46 -43.61 2.12
CA GLY A 125 -41.12 -43.33 3.51
C GLY A 125 -40.40 -41.99 3.66
N VAL A 126 -41.18 -40.90 3.71
CA VAL A 126 -40.79 -39.63 4.33
C VAL A 126 -40.97 -39.79 5.84
N ALA A 127 -39.90 -39.59 6.62
CA ALA A 127 -39.99 -39.19 8.02
C ALA A 127 -38.67 -38.54 8.47
N GLY A 128 -38.77 -37.32 8.99
CA GLY A 128 -37.64 -36.47 9.33
C GLY A 128 -36.98 -36.78 10.68
N ALA A 129 -35.87 -36.09 10.93
CA ALA A 129 -35.29 -35.92 12.25
C ALA A 129 -34.59 -34.55 12.31
N THR A 130 -35.24 -33.66 13.05
CA THR A 130 -34.80 -32.35 13.53
C THR A 130 -33.53 -32.48 14.38
N ARG A 131 -32.54 -31.58 14.22
CA ARG A 131 -31.74 -31.11 15.36
C ARG A 131 -31.30 -29.66 15.18
N GLU A 132 -31.65 -28.93 16.22
CA GLU A 132 -31.52 -27.51 16.51
C GLU A 132 -30.19 -27.19 17.24
N TRP A 133 -29.83 -25.89 17.24
CA TRP A 133 -28.76 -25.19 17.96
C TRP A 133 -27.37 -25.24 17.28
N ALA A 134 -26.68 -24.14 16.99
CA ALA A 134 -26.55 -22.94 17.80
C ALA A 134 -26.34 -21.67 16.96
N GLU A 135 -26.85 -20.58 17.51
CA GLU A 135 -26.67 -19.19 17.14
C GLU A 135 -25.20 -18.85 16.88
N ASN A 136 -24.90 -18.29 15.71
CA ASN A 136 -23.63 -17.62 15.47
C ASN A 136 -23.74 -16.16 15.95
N PRO A 137 -22.81 -15.68 16.80
CA PRO A 137 -22.84 -14.32 17.29
C PRO A 137 -22.50 -13.33 16.16
N LEU A 138 -23.43 -12.41 15.96
CA LEU A 138 -23.23 -10.99 15.66
C LEU A 138 -21.76 -10.61 15.36
N VAL A 139 -21.40 -10.56 14.08
CA VAL A 139 -20.20 -9.85 13.63
C VAL A 139 -20.43 -8.37 13.89
N HIS A 140 -19.77 -7.89 14.94
CA HIS A 140 -19.61 -6.49 15.29
C HIS A 140 -19.07 -5.75 14.05
N ASN A 141 -19.77 -4.71 13.60
CA ASN A 141 -19.18 -3.73 12.69
C ASN A 141 -17.97 -3.14 13.42
N LEU A 142 -16.76 -3.51 12.99
CA LEU A 142 -15.54 -2.80 13.37
C LEU A 142 -15.29 -1.80 12.25
N GLU A 143 -15.67 -0.57 12.55
CA GLU A 143 -15.36 0.62 11.77
C GLU A 143 -13.83 0.69 11.60
N GLU A 144 -13.34 0.44 10.38
CA GLU A 144 -11.96 0.73 9.99
C GLU A 144 -11.78 2.25 10.03
N SER A 145 -11.37 2.75 11.19
CA SER A 145 -10.81 4.10 11.29
C SER A 145 -9.45 4.12 10.62
N ASP A 146 -9.45 4.42 9.32
CA ASP A 146 -8.26 4.66 8.52
C ASP A 146 -7.67 6.04 8.89
N SER A 147 -6.90 6.10 9.97
CA SER A 147 -6.12 7.27 10.34
C SER A 147 -4.68 7.08 9.87
N GLU A 148 -4.36 7.59 8.68
CA GLU A 148 -2.99 7.86 8.26
C GLU A 148 -2.38 8.96 9.15
N PRO A 149 -1.15 8.79 9.69
CA PRO A 149 -0.43 9.87 10.32
C PRO A 149 0.13 10.81 9.23
N LYS A 150 -0.33 12.07 9.25
CA LYS A 150 0.24 13.13 8.40
C LYS A 150 1.73 13.33 8.73
N TYR A 151 2.59 13.15 7.73
CA TYR A 151 4.01 13.49 7.80
C TYR A 151 4.24 14.92 7.32
N ASP A 152 4.55 15.83 8.25
CA ASP A 152 5.18 17.11 7.94
C ASP A 152 6.69 16.89 7.74
N LYS A 153 7.23 17.53 6.69
CA LYS A 153 8.60 17.33 6.21
C LYS A 153 9.49 18.44 6.78
N GLU A 154 10.32 18.13 7.77
CA GLU A 154 11.39 19.01 8.26
C GLU A 154 12.77 18.49 7.80
N THR A 155 13.67 19.42 7.47
CA THR A 155 14.96 19.30 6.78
C THR A 155 16.10 18.68 7.64
N PRO A 156 17.27 18.32 7.04
CA PRO A 156 18.01 17.09 7.35
C PRO A 156 19.16 17.19 8.37
N GLU A 157 19.18 18.14 9.30
CA GLU A 157 20.32 18.29 10.23
C GLU A 157 20.16 17.52 11.56
N LYS A 158 18.99 16.94 11.83
CA LYS A 158 18.72 16.14 13.04
C LYS A 158 18.32 14.69 12.70
N ILE A 159 18.89 14.12 11.64
CA ILE A 159 18.44 12.81 11.16
C ILE A 159 18.98 11.65 12.02
N SER A 160 20.21 11.73 12.53
CA SER A 160 20.85 10.58 13.21
C SER A 160 20.20 10.17 14.54
N ALA A 161 19.56 11.09 15.26
CA ALA A 161 18.82 10.77 16.50
C ALA A 161 17.36 10.35 16.24
N THR A 162 16.80 10.74 15.08
CA THR A 162 15.38 10.53 14.74
C THR A 162 15.19 9.24 13.91
N GLU A 163 16.20 8.87 13.10
CA GLU A 163 16.33 7.51 12.56
C GLU A 163 16.34 6.50 13.70
N SER A 164 17.10 6.75 14.77
CA SER A 164 17.10 5.90 15.97
C SER A 164 15.72 5.77 16.64
N SER A 165 14.84 6.77 16.51
CA SER A 165 13.49 6.76 17.09
C SER A 165 12.52 5.95 16.24
N MET A 166 12.51 6.18 14.92
CA MET A 166 11.65 5.41 14.01
C MET A 166 12.12 3.97 13.88
N THR A 167 13.43 3.71 13.83
CA THR A 167 13.96 2.34 13.76
C THR A 167 13.66 1.59 15.05
N ALA A 168 13.87 2.19 16.23
CA ALA A 168 13.52 1.55 17.50
C ALA A 168 12.00 1.26 17.64
N TYR A 169 11.14 2.05 17.00
CA TYR A 169 9.69 1.79 16.96
C TYR A 169 9.30 0.70 15.95
N LEU A 170 9.92 0.69 14.76
CA LEU A 170 9.56 -0.20 13.66
C LEU A 170 10.25 -1.57 13.76
N GLU A 171 11.48 -1.64 14.25
CA GLU A 171 12.28 -2.86 14.35
C GLU A 171 11.60 -3.98 15.16
N PRO A 172 10.98 -3.70 16.34
CA PRO A 172 10.23 -4.72 17.07
C PRO A 172 8.98 -5.19 16.32
N MET A 173 8.31 -4.26 15.61
CA MET A 173 7.10 -4.56 14.83
C MET A 173 7.41 -5.40 13.60
N PHE A 174 8.52 -5.16 12.92
CA PHE A 174 8.98 -5.96 11.78
C PHE A 174 9.54 -7.31 12.21
N SER A 175 10.37 -7.35 13.26
CA SER A 175 10.95 -8.61 13.79
C SER A 175 9.85 -9.57 14.21
N LYS A 176 8.85 -9.09 14.97
CA LYS A 176 7.72 -9.93 15.41
C LYS A 176 6.90 -10.48 14.25
N ARG A 177 6.67 -9.68 13.20
CA ARG A 177 5.94 -10.13 11.99
C ARG A 177 6.77 -11.13 11.19
N PHE A 178 8.07 -10.91 11.07
CA PHE A 178 8.98 -11.82 10.35
C PHE A 178 9.13 -13.15 11.07
N ASP A 179 9.30 -13.16 12.40
CA ASP A 179 9.35 -14.37 13.21
C ASP A 179 8.04 -15.16 13.13
N ALA A 180 6.90 -14.47 13.16
CA ALA A 180 5.59 -15.11 12.98
C ALA A 180 5.45 -15.77 11.61
N MET A 181 5.89 -15.09 10.54
CA MET A 181 5.89 -15.64 9.19
C MET A 181 6.82 -16.85 9.08
N GLN A 182 8.05 -16.77 9.59
CA GLN A 182 9.00 -17.89 9.59
C GLN A 182 8.46 -19.08 10.38
N SER A 183 7.87 -18.83 11.55
CA SER A 183 7.23 -19.87 12.36
C SER A 183 6.10 -20.60 11.62
N ILE A 184 5.29 -19.88 10.82
CA ILE A 184 4.24 -20.51 10.03
C ILE A 184 4.86 -21.34 8.90
N VAL A 185 5.84 -20.79 8.18
CA VAL A 185 6.55 -21.47 7.08
C VAL A 185 7.23 -22.75 7.56
N GLU A 186 7.87 -22.73 8.73
CA GLU A 186 8.53 -23.90 9.33
C GLU A 186 7.56 -24.95 9.86
N ARG A 187 6.32 -24.56 10.19
CA ARG A 187 5.30 -25.46 10.76
C ARG A 187 4.30 -25.98 9.73
N LEU A 188 4.40 -25.59 8.46
CA LEU A 188 3.51 -26.07 7.41
C LEU A 188 3.66 -27.60 7.24
N PRO A 189 2.60 -28.39 7.52
CA PRO A 189 2.68 -29.83 7.39
C PRO A 189 2.92 -30.22 5.92
N GLY A 190 4.03 -30.91 5.66
CA GLY A 190 4.44 -31.32 4.31
C GLY A 190 5.45 -30.40 3.62
N VAL A 191 5.83 -29.27 4.23
CA VAL A 191 6.97 -28.47 3.77
C VAL A 191 8.24 -29.09 4.34
N ALA A 192 9.17 -29.47 3.45
CA ALA A 192 10.47 -29.98 3.88
C ALA A 192 11.23 -28.88 4.65
N PRO A 193 11.89 -29.18 5.78
CA PRO A 193 12.70 -28.21 6.51
C PRO A 193 13.69 -27.50 5.58
N PRO A 194 14.00 -26.22 5.81
CA PRO A 194 15.04 -25.51 5.06
C PRO A 194 16.33 -26.34 5.04
N ILE A 195 16.83 -26.64 3.83
CA ILE A 195 18.03 -27.45 3.63
C ILE A 195 19.19 -26.74 4.33
N ARG A 196 19.62 -27.27 5.48
CA ARG A 196 20.85 -26.83 6.11
C ARG A 196 22.00 -27.44 5.33
N ARG A 197 22.98 -26.62 4.95
CA ARG A 197 24.26 -27.13 4.45
C ARG A 197 24.85 -28.01 5.55
N SER A 198 24.85 -29.32 5.32
CA SER A 198 25.49 -30.26 6.23
C SER A 198 26.99 -30.24 5.95
N ASN A 199 27.75 -29.96 7.01
CA ASN A 199 29.22 -29.95 7.15
C ASN A 199 30.04 -29.13 6.10
N PRO A 200 31.04 -28.36 6.54
CA PRO A 200 31.93 -27.58 5.66
C PRO A 200 32.78 -28.42 4.68
N ASP A 201 32.71 -29.75 4.75
CA ASP A 201 33.46 -30.69 3.91
C ASP A 201 32.54 -31.59 3.04
N SER A 202 31.31 -31.15 2.76
CA SER A 202 30.38 -31.89 1.91
C SER A 202 30.77 -31.79 0.44
N TYR A 203 30.63 -32.91 -0.29
CA TYR A 203 30.88 -33.01 -1.74
C TYR A 203 30.00 -32.08 -2.60
N ALA A 204 29.01 -31.40 -2.00
CA ALA A 204 28.21 -30.36 -2.64
C ALA A 204 28.94 -29.00 -2.76
N ASP A 205 30.08 -28.80 -2.10
CA ASP A 205 30.95 -27.62 -2.24
C ASP A 205 32.05 -27.82 -3.32
N THR A 206 31.83 -28.73 -4.29
CA THR A 206 32.66 -28.78 -5.49
C THR A 206 32.44 -27.53 -6.36
N PRO A 207 33.49 -27.00 -7.01
CA PRO A 207 33.49 -25.68 -7.63
C PRO A 207 32.79 -25.67 -8.99
N PHE A 208 31.48 -25.96 -9.03
CA PHE A 208 30.63 -25.53 -10.15
C PHE A 208 30.25 -24.04 -10.04
N VAL A 209 30.94 -23.30 -9.16
CA VAL A 209 30.91 -21.83 -9.02
C VAL A 209 32.05 -21.19 -9.83
N GLU A 210 32.63 -21.88 -10.81
CA GLU A 210 33.34 -21.17 -11.86
C GLU A 210 32.30 -20.68 -12.87
N GLY A 211 32.16 -19.35 -12.97
CA GLY A 211 31.18 -18.72 -13.84
C GLY A 211 31.29 -19.29 -15.24
N ILE A 212 30.17 -19.78 -15.79
CA ILE A 212 30.04 -20.20 -17.18
C ILE A 212 30.49 -19.02 -18.06
N ALA A 213 31.76 -19.05 -18.48
CA ALA A 213 32.29 -18.07 -19.40
C ALA A 213 31.47 -18.17 -20.70
N SER A 214 30.87 -17.06 -21.11
CA SER A 214 30.10 -16.96 -22.35
C SER A 214 30.98 -17.39 -23.52
N VAL A 215 30.68 -18.54 -24.12
CA VAL A 215 31.32 -18.97 -25.36
C VAL A 215 30.75 -18.13 -26.49
N GLU A 216 31.61 -17.45 -27.23
CA GLU A 216 31.26 -16.67 -28.41
C GLU A 216 30.64 -17.58 -29.47
N MET A 217 29.41 -17.27 -29.89
CA MET A 217 28.73 -18.02 -30.95
C MET A 217 29.34 -17.66 -32.32
N PRO A 218 29.65 -18.64 -33.19
CA PRO A 218 30.12 -18.36 -34.55
C PRO A 218 29.06 -17.59 -35.35
N ARG A 219 29.49 -16.57 -36.10
CA ARG A 219 28.64 -15.79 -37.01
C ARG A 219 28.29 -16.55 -38.28
#